data_AF-A0A1M7Z147-F1
#
_entry.id   AF-A0A1M7Z147-F1
#
_cell.length_a   1.000
_cell.length_b   1.000
_cell.length_c   1.000
_cell.angle_alpha   90.00
_cell.angle_beta   90.00
_cell.angle_gamma   90.00
#
_symmetry.space_group_name_H-M   'P 1'
#
loop_
_entity.id
_entity.type
_entity.pdbx_description
1 polymer ?
#
loop_
_entity_poly.entity_id
_entity_poly.type
_entity_poly.pdbx_seq_one_letter_code
_entity_poly.pdbx_strand_id
1 'polypeptide(L)'
;MGLLSKLFNLGEAGVNKIEEAIDDKWGVEIHEANIAKARKRLVEAQDKVDSAEARATVQKKDLEEYEAQVAKYENNLAEMKSLYEKAVAAGEEETATKYRDLGFRVKTEIEKLKAQYAPQIEAYEFSVDSIRENRTLIEEMTAEISQEEQMIKTVRSNQAMIDVHKAQTKLSEEIKGASIGGSSAVSKLQRRQEEEREKMRIQRERKHQKERSLEDELSDLKKSSGDEMPW
;
A
#
# COMPACT_ATOMS: atom_id res chain seq x y z
N MET A 1 26.64 -55.80 -5.16
CA MET A 1 26.29 -55.18 -3.86
C MET A 1 26.68 -53.69 -3.88
N GLY A 2 25.88 -52.79 -4.45
CA GLY A 2 26.30 -51.36 -4.48
C GLY A 2 25.43 -50.34 -5.21
N LEU A 3 24.29 -50.74 -5.80
CA LEU A 3 23.31 -49.80 -6.39
C LEU A 3 22.09 -49.60 -5.49
N LEU A 4 21.66 -50.64 -4.76
CA LEU A 4 20.54 -50.56 -3.82
C LEU A 4 20.85 -49.75 -2.55
N SER A 5 22.10 -49.77 -2.04
CA SER A 5 22.48 -48.96 -0.89
C SER A 5 22.57 -47.45 -1.21
N LYS A 6 22.89 -47.09 -2.46
CA LYS A 6 22.90 -45.70 -2.91
C LYS A 6 21.49 -45.13 -3.11
N LEU A 7 20.52 -45.97 -3.48
CA LEU A 7 19.11 -45.58 -3.60
C LEU A 7 18.43 -45.37 -2.23
N PHE A 8 18.82 -46.14 -1.21
CA PHE A 8 18.33 -45.95 0.16
C PHE A 8 18.91 -44.68 0.82
N ASN A 9 20.19 -44.38 0.62
CA ASN A 9 20.80 -43.14 1.14
C ASN A 9 20.25 -41.85 0.47
N LEU A 10 19.69 -41.95 -0.74
CA LEU A 10 18.99 -40.84 -1.40
C LEU A 10 17.55 -40.64 -0.87
N GLY A 11 16.96 -41.67 -0.26
CA GLY A 11 15.67 -41.57 0.42
C GLY A 11 15.77 -40.79 1.72
N GLU A 12 16.73 -41.11 2.58
CA GLU A 12 16.97 -40.38 3.83
C GLU A 12 17.46 -38.94 3.59
N ALA A 13 18.33 -38.70 2.60
CA ALA A 13 18.77 -37.36 2.26
C ALA A 13 17.65 -36.48 1.67
N GLY A 14 16.64 -37.09 1.03
CA GLY A 14 15.46 -36.40 0.53
C GLY A 14 14.45 -36.08 1.64
N VAL A 15 14.30 -36.98 2.62
CA VAL A 15 13.46 -36.75 3.81
C VAL A 15 14.08 -35.68 4.71
N ASN A 16 15.40 -35.72 4.93
CA ASN A 16 16.10 -34.72 5.74
C ASN A 16 16.09 -33.33 5.08
N LYS A 17 16.15 -33.21 3.74
CA LYS A 17 15.96 -31.92 3.04
C LYS A 17 14.53 -31.38 3.08
N ILE A 18 13.55 -32.26 3.35
CA ILE A 18 12.14 -31.88 3.57
C ILE A 18 11.89 -31.60 5.06
N GLU A 19 12.65 -32.19 5.99
CA GLU A 19 12.66 -31.82 7.42
C GLU A 19 13.45 -30.52 7.69
N GLU A 20 14.47 -30.24 6.87
CA GLU A 20 15.23 -28.99 6.85
C GLU A 20 14.50 -27.88 6.05
N ALA A 21 13.28 -28.16 5.55
CA ALA A 21 12.26 -27.14 5.39
C ALA A 21 11.73 -26.79 6.79
N ILE A 22 12.57 -26.06 7.50
CA ILE A 22 12.37 -25.43 8.79
C ILE A 22 10.90 -25.03 8.95
N ASP A 23 10.15 -25.79 9.74
CA ASP A 23 9.04 -25.35 10.57
C ASP A 23 8.22 -24.18 9.98
N ASP A 24 7.57 -24.41 8.83
CA ASP A 24 6.74 -23.45 8.06
C ASP A 24 5.64 -22.76 8.92
N LYS A 25 5.35 -23.34 10.09
CA LYS A 25 4.52 -22.73 11.13
C LYS A 25 5.05 -21.37 11.59
N TRP A 26 6.37 -21.23 11.77
CA TRP A 26 7.00 -19.95 12.12
C TRP A 26 6.94 -18.94 10.96
N GLY A 27 6.98 -19.40 9.72
CA GLY A 27 6.81 -18.54 8.54
C GLY A 27 5.43 -17.88 8.51
N VAL A 28 4.37 -18.67 8.73
CA VAL A 28 3.00 -18.13 8.84
C VAL A 28 2.87 -17.21 10.04
N GLU A 29 3.39 -17.57 11.21
CA GLU A 29 3.32 -16.75 12.43
C GLU A 29 4.03 -15.38 12.26
N ILE A 30 5.15 -15.32 11.54
CA ILE A 30 5.86 -14.07 11.23
C ILE A 30 5.00 -13.16 10.34
N HIS A 31 4.45 -13.70 9.25
CA HIS A 31 3.59 -12.92 8.35
C HIS A 31 2.29 -12.47 9.04
N GLU A 32 1.70 -13.31 9.89
CA GLU A 32 0.54 -12.94 10.72
C GLU A 32 0.87 -11.83 11.73
N ALA A 33 2.05 -11.86 12.34
CA ALA A 33 2.52 -10.79 13.22
C ALA A 33 2.78 -9.46 12.47
N ASN A 34 3.28 -9.51 11.24
CA ASN A 34 3.45 -8.33 10.39
C ASN A 34 2.09 -7.73 10.01
N ILE A 35 1.12 -8.56 9.59
CA ILE A 35 -0.26 -8.11 9.33
C ILE A 35 -0.86 -7.44 10.57
N ALA A 36 -0.68 -8.02 11.76
CA ALA A 36 -1.20 -7.43 12.99
C ALA A 36 -0.60 -6.03 13.28
N LYS A 37 0.70 -5.85 13.04
CA LYS A 37 1.37 -4.54 13.17
C LYS A 37 0.87 -3.54 12.13
N ALA A 38 0.78 -3.96 10.87
CA ALA A 38 0.28 -3.12 9.77
C ALA A 38 -1.18 -2.70 10.01
N ARG A 39 -2.04 -3.62 10.48
CA ARG A 39 -3.44 -3.32 10.85
C ARG A 39 -3.53 -2.32 12.00
N LYS A 40 -2.67 -2.43 13.02
CA LYS A 40 -2.64 -1.46 14.12
C LYS A 40 -2.31 -0.06 13.59
N ARG A 41 -1.27 0.06 12.76
CA ARG A 41 -0.88 1.33 12.12
C ARG A 41 -1.98 1.87 11.19
N LEU A 42 -2.66 0.99 10.45
CA LEU A 42 -3.77 1.35 9.58
C LEU A 42 -4.91 2.00 10.38
N VAL A 43 -5.31 1.39 11.50
CA VAL A 43 -6.34 1.96 12.38
C VAL A 43 -5.89 3.31 12.94
N GLU A 44 -4.65 3.41 13.43
CA GLU A 44 -4.11 4.69 13.93
C GLU A 44 -4.08 5.79 12.85
N ALA A 45 -3.79 5.43 11.59
CA ALA A 45 -3.82 6.36 10.46
C ALA A 45 -5.24 6.76 10.08
N GLN A 46 -6.20 5.83 10.11
CA GLN A 46 -7.62 6.10 9.89
C GLN A 46 -8.18 7.05 10.95
N ASP A 47 -7.92 6.79 12.23
CA ASP A 47 -8.34 7.67 13.33
C ASP A 47 -7.78 9.10 13.18
N LYS A 48 -6.53 9.22 12.70
CA LYS A 48 -5.91 10.53 12.42
C LYS A 48 -6.59 11.25 11.25
N VAL A 49 -6.92 10.53 10.17
CA VAL A 49 -7.68 11.08 9.04
C VAL A 49 -9.04 11.59 9.52
N ASP A 50 -9.81 10.76 10.22
CA ASP A 50 -11.13 11.11 10.72
C ASP A 50 -11.09 12.36 11.61
N SER A 51 -10.10 12.43 12.52
CA SER A 51 -9.90 13.60 13.38
C SER A 51 -9.49 14.85 12.60
N ALA A 52 -8.63 14.72 11.59
CA ALA A 52 -8.22 15.84 10.75
C ALA A 52 -9.36 16.32 9.84
N GLU A 53 -10.18 15.42 9.28
CA GLU A 53 -11.35 15.75 8.48
C GLU A 53 -12.42 16.48 9.29
N ALA A 54 -12.67 16.05 10.54
CA ALA A 54 -13.57 16.75 11.44
C ALA A 54 -13.09 18.19 11.71
N ARG A 55 -11.79 18.39 11.96
CA ARG A 55 -11.19 19.73 12.16
C ARG A 55 -11.26 20.58 10.90
N ALA A 56 -10.87 20.03 9.77
CA ALA A 56 -10.89 20.71 8.48
C ALA A 56 -12.31 21.15 8.10
N THR A 57 -13.33 20.34 8.42
CA THR A 57 -14.74 20.69 8.15
C THR A 57 -15.18 21.93 8.94
N VAL A 58 -14.83 22.01 10.22
CA VAL A 58 -15.14 23.17 11.07
C VAL A 58 -14.39 24.40 10.58
N GLN A 59 -13.08 24.28 10.39
CA GLN A 59 -12.22 25.37 9.92
C GLN A 59 -12.67 25.91 8.55
N LYS A 60 -13.07 25.03 7.64
CA LYS A 60 -13.56 25.43 6.32
C LYS A 60 -14.79 26.33 6.43
N LYS A 61 -15.74 25.98 7.31
CA LYS A 61 -16.94 26.79 7.51
C LYS A 61 -16.58 28.19 8.07
N ASP A 62 -15.68 28.24 9.05
CA ASP A 62 -15.21 29.51 9.62
C ASP A 62 -14.50 30.37 8.56
N LEU A 63 -13.74 29.75 7.65
CA LEU A 63 -13.10 30.43 6.52
C LEU A 63 -14.10 30.94 5.49
N GLU A 64 -15.15 30.17 5.16
CA GLU A 64 -16.22 30.64 4.26
C GLU A 64 -16.96 31.86 4.84
N GLU A 65 -17.23 31.87 6.15
CA GLU A 65 -17.82 33.01 6.84
C GLU A 65 -16.90 34.24 6.82
N TYR A 66 -15.59 34.03 6.98
CA TYR A 66 -14.57 35.06 6.86
C TYR A 66 -14.46 35.65 5.46
N GLU A 67 -14.41 34.80 4.43
CA GLU A 67 -14.34 35.22 3.03
C GLU A 67 -15.55 36.09 2.67
N ALA A 68 -16.74 35.69 3.12
CA ALA A 68 -17.96 36.48 2.95
C ALA A 68 -17.88 37.84 3.66
N GLN A 69 -17.32 37.89 4.88
CA GLN A 69 -17.13 39.15 5.62
C GLN A 69 -16.13 40.08 4.91
N VAL A 70 -14.98 39.57 4.48
CA VAL A 70 -13.98 40.37 3.74
C VAL A 70 -14.58 40.90 2.45
N ALA A 71 -15.29 40.07 1.68
CA ALA A 71 -15.96 40.52 0.46
C ALA A 71 -16.96 41.65 0.72
N LYS A 72 -17.72 41.58 1.82
CA LYS A 72 -18.63 42.66 2.23
C LYS A 72 -17.88 43.96 2.54
N TYR A 73 -16.78 43.88 3.30
CA TYR A 73 -15.98 45.07 3.61
C TYR A 73 -15.28 45.63 2.37
N GLU A 74 -14.81 44.79 1.45
CA GLU A 74 -14.20 45.22 0.19
C GLU A 74 -15.22 45.93 -0.71
N ASN A 75 -16.46 45.43 -0.77
CA ASN A 75 -17.57 46.12 -1.45
C ASN A 75 -17.88 47.48 -0.80
N ASN A 76 -17.97 47.54 0.53
CA ASN A 76 -18.17 48.80 1.25
C ASN A 76 -17.03 49.79 0.97
N LEU A 77 -15.78 49.32 0.90
CA LEU A 77 -14.63 50.16 0.59
C LEU A 77 -14.72 50.74 -0.84
N ALA A 78 -15.17 49.94 -1.80
CA ALA A 78 -15.40 50.39 -3.18
C ALA A 78 -16.53 51.44 -3.24
N GLU A 79 -17.61 51.24 -2.49
CA GLU A 79 -18.70 52.22 -2.39
C GLU A 79 -18.21 53.55 -1.79
N MET A 80 -17.46 53.50 -0.69
CA MET A 80 -16.90 54.70 -0.06
C MET A 80 -15.95 55.46 -0.99
N LYS A 81 -15.15 54.76 -1.79
CA LYS A 81 -14.32 55.38 -2.84
C LYS A 81 -15.17 56.09 -3.90
N SER A 82 -16.23 55.44 -4.38
CA SER A 82 -17.14 56.04 -5.35
C SER A 82 -17.85 57.28 -4.80
N LEU A 83 -18.32 57.22 -3.55
CA LEU A 83 -18.98 58.35 -2.88
C LEU A 83 -18.01 59.51 -2.63
N TYR A 84 -16.76 59.21 -2.27
CA TYR A 84 -15.70 60.20 -2.18
C TYR A 84 -15.47 60.91 -3.52
N GLU A 85 -15.29 60.16 -4.61
CA GLU A 85 -15.05 60.72 -5.95
C GLU A 85 -16.20 61.62 -6.41
N LYS A 86 -17.45 61.22 -6.15
CA LYS A 86 -18.65 62.04 -6.43
C LYS A 86 -18.67 63.34 -5.62
N ALA A 87 -18.37 63.27 -4.33
CA ALA A 87 -18.34 64.45 -3.46
C ALA A 87 -17.24 65.44 -3.88
N VAL A 88 -16.05 64.94 -4.26
CA VAL A 88 -14.96 65.76 -4.81
C VAL A 88 -15.39 66.43 -6.11
N ALA A 89 -16.01 65.69 -7.03
CA ALA A 89 -16.49 66.24 -8.30
C ALA A 89 -17.60 67.30 -8.12
N ALA A 90 -18.39 67.19 -7.05
CA ALA A 90 -19.42 68.17 -6.69
C ALA A 90 -18.90 69.38 -5.89
N GLY A 91 -17.62 69.39 -5.49
CA GLY A 91 -17.04 70.45 -4.66
C GLY A 91 -17.43 70.40 -3.18
N GLU A 92 -17.95 69.26 -2.71
CA GLU A 92 -18.39 69.07 -1.32
C GLU A 92 -17.23 68.56 -0.44
N GLU A 93 -16.28 69.44 -0.07
CA GLU A 93 -15.06 69.05 0.66
C GLU A 93 -15.31 68.36 2.00
N GLU A 94 -16.30 68.81 2.78
CA GLU A 94 -16.63 68.22 4.08
C GLU A 94 -17.18 66.79 3.91
N THR A 95 -18.05 66.59 2.90
CA THR A 95 -18.61 65.28 2.56
C THR A 95 -17.52 64.33 2.04
N ALA A 96 -16.62 64.82 1.18
CA ALA A 96 -15.49 64.04 0.69
C ALA A 96 -14.57 63.60 1.85
N THR A 97 -14.25 64.50 2.78
CA THR A 97 -13.43 64.16 3.95
C THR A 97 -14.07 63.05 4.80
N LYS A 98 -15.40 63.12 5.02
CA LYS A 98 -16.14 62.07 5.74
C LYS A 98 -16.03 60.70 5.05
N TYR A 99 -16.23 60.63 3.73
CA TYR A 99 -16.13 59.35 3.00
C TYR A 99 -14.70 58.81 2.96
N ARG A 100 -13.69 59.69 2.87
CA ARG A 100 -12.29 59.31 2.99
C ARG A 100 -12.01 58.65 4.34
N ASP A 101 -12.42 59.27 5.44
CA ASP A 101 -12.20 58.75 6.79
C ASP A 101 -12.94 57.42 7.03
N LEU A 102 -14.17 57.30 6.53
CA LEU A 102 -14.91 56.03 6.56
C LEU A 102 -14.18 54.94 5.75
N GLY A 103 -13.68 55.28 4.57
CA GLY A 103 -12.87 54.37 3.75
C GLY A 103 -11.61 53.89 4.47
N PHE A 104 -10.91 54.78 5.18
CA PHE A 104 -9.77 54.39 6.01
C PHE A 104 -10.17 53.42 7.13
N ARG A 105 -11.26 53.69 7.85
CA ARG A 105 -11.76 52.78 8.90
C ARG A 105 -12.11 51.41 8.34
N VAL A 106 -12.83 51.34 7.22
CA VAL A 106 -13.17 50.07 6.56
C VAL A 106 -11.91 49.32 6.15
N LYS A 107 -10.91 50.01 5.57
CA LYS A 107 -9.63 49.38 5.22
C LYS A 107 -8.92 48.79 6.44
N THR A 108 -8.88 49.52 7.55
CA THR A 108 -8.30 49.01 8.80
C THR A 108 -9.05 47.79 9.34
N GLU A 109 -10.38 47.74 9.23
CA GLU A 109 -11.14 46.54 9.63
C GLU A 109 -10.85 45.33 8.74
N ILE A 110 -10.66 45.53 7.42
CA ILE A 110 -10.21 44.45 6.52
C ILE A 110 -8.85 43.91 6.95
N GLU A 111 -7.89 44.79 7.24
CA GLU A 111 -6.55 44.40 7.68
C GLU A 111 -6.58 43.63 9.01
N LYS A 112 -7.41 44.06 9.97
CA LYS A 112 -7.62 43.33 11.23
C LYS A 112 -8.21 41.95 11.01
N LEU A 113 -9.25 41.83 10.17
CA LEU A 113 -9.83 40.54 9.82
C LEU A 113 -8.80 39.63 9.17
N LYS A 114 -8.04 40.13 8.19
CA LYS A 114 -6.95 39.37 7.56
C LYS A 114 -5.93 38.85 8.58
N ALA A 115 -5.53 39.70 9.53
CA ALA A 115 -4.61 39.29 10.60
C ALA A 115 -5.22 38.27 11.58
N GLN A 116 -6.51 38.39 11.90
CA GLN A 116 -7.22 37.48 12.80
C GLN A 116 -7.37 36.07 12.20
N TYR A 117 -7.62 35.98 10.90
CA TYR A 117 -7.90 34.71 10.21
C TYR A 117 -6.66 34.06 9.59
N ALA A 118 -5.54 34.76 9.44
CA ALA A 118 -4.25 34.19 9.02
C ALA A 118 -3.87 32.87 9.73
N PRO A 119 -3.88 32.78 11.08
CA PRO A 119 -3.56 31.52 11.76
C PRO A 119 -4.60 30.42 11.53
N GLN A 120 -5.84 30.78 11.19
CA GLN A 120 -6.91 29.81 10.93
C GLN A 120 -6.77 29.19 9.53
N ILE A 121 -6.34 29.99 8.55
CA ILE A 121 -5.97 29.52 7.21
C ILE A 121 -4.81 28.52 7.32
N GLU A 122 -3.75 28.88 8.04
CA GLU A 122 -2.59 27.99 8.25
C GLU A 122 -3.00 26.68 8.94
N ALA A 123 -3.85 26.75 9.96
CA ALA A 123 -4.36 25.56 10.65
C ALA A 123 -5.23 24.66 9.77
N TYR A 124 -5.97 25.25 8.81
CA TYR A 124 -6.76 24.51 7.82
C TYR A 124 -5.85 23.82 6.81
N GLU A 125 -4.87 24.55 6.26
CA GLU A 125 -3.88 23.99 5.32
C GLU A 125 -3.11 22.82 5.95
N PHE A 126 -2.66 22.98 7.20
CA PHE A 126 -2.03 21.90 7.96
C PHE A 126 -2.95 20.67 8.11
N SER A 127 -4.24 20.89 8.37
CA SER A 127 -5.21 19.79 8.49
C SER A 127 -5.39 19.05 7.16
N VAL A 128 -5.45 19.78 6.04
CA VAL A 128 -5.54 19.22 4.70
C VAL A 128 -4.29 18.41 4.33
N ASP A 129 -3.11 18.91 4.63
CA ASP A 129 -1.86 18.19 4.38
C ASP A 129 -1.74 16.93 5.26
N SER A 130 -2.15 17.01 6.53
CA SER A 130 -2.19 15.85 7.42
C SER A 130 -3.17 14.77 6.92
N ILE A 131 -4.32 15.16 6.35
CA ILE A 131 -5.25 14.21 5.70
C ILE A 131 -4.57 13.53 4.52
N ARG A 132 -3.88 14.30 3.67
CA ARG A 132 -3.18 13.75 2.49
C ARG A 132 -2.11 12.74 2.90
N GLU A 133 -1.25 13.10 3.85
CA GLU A 133 -0.17 12.23 4.33
C GLU A 133 -0.70 10.93 4.94
N ASN A 134 -1.71 11.02 5.83
CA ASN A 134 -2.26 9.81 6.45
C ASN A 134 -3.03 8.94 5.44
N ARG A 135 -3.63 9.50 4.40
CA ARG A 135 -4.24 8.71 3.31
C ARG A 135 -3.20 7.93 2.51
N THR A 136 -2.04 8.52 2.20
CA THR A 136 -0.92 7.78 1.60
C THR A 136 -0.48 6.63 2.49
N LEU A 137 -0.34 6.86 3.80
CA LEU A 137 0.02 5.81 4.75
C LEU A 137 -1.03 4.68 4.79
N ILE A 138 -2.32 5.01 4.71
CA ILE A 138 -3.40 4.01 4.63
C ILE A 138 -3.26 3.12 3.39
N GLU A 139 -2.95 3.72 2.23
CA GLU A 139 -2.72 2.98 0.98
C GLU A 139 -1.52 2.05 1.10
N GLU A 140 -0.41 2.53 1.65
CA GLU A 140 0.81 1.75 1.88
C GLU A 140 0.55 0.56 2.82
N MET A 141 -0.09 0.78 3.97
CA MET A 141 -0.39 -0.29 4.92
C MET A 141 -1.39 -1.30 4.36
N THR A 142 -2.33 -0.86 3.53
CA THR A 142 -3.27 -1.77 2.84
C THR A 142 -2.55 -2.66 1.83
N ALA A 143 -1.57 -2.10 1.10
CA ALA A 143 -0.73 -2.86 0.18
C ALA A 143 0.17 -3.87 0.93
N GLU A 144 0.79 -3.45 2.04
CA GLU A 144 1.60 -4.34 2.90
C GLU A 144 0.78 -5.52 3.42
N ILE A 145 -0.42 -5.27 3.96
CA ILE A 145 -1.33 -6.34 4.42
C ILE A 145 -1.66 -7.30 3.28
N SER A 146 -1.97 -6.77 2.09
CA SER A 146 -2.31 -7.60 0.92
C SER A 146 -1.14 -8.48 0.48
N GLN A 147 0.08 -7.94 0.51
CA GLN A 147 1.30 -8.70 0.19
C GLN A 147 1.55 -9.81 1.22
N GLU A 148 1.44 -9.50 2.51
CA GLU A 148 1.64 -10.48 3.59
C GLU A 148 0.58 -11.60 3.53
N GLU A 149 -0.68 -11.28 3.20
CA GLU A 149 -1.73 -12.28 2.98
C GLU A 149 -1.42 -13.21 1.79
N GLN A 150 -0.81 -12.70 0.72
CA GLN A 150 -0.33 -13.52 -0.40
C GLN A 150 0.84 -14.44 0.00
N MET A 151 1.74 -13.95 0.86
CA MET A 151 2.85 -14.75 1.38
C MET A 151 2.33 -15.91 2.24
N ILE A 152 1.39 -15.65 3.16
CA ILE A 152 0.73 -16.70 3.96
C ILE A 152 0.06 -17.74 3.05
N LYS A 153 -0.65 -17.30 2.00
CA LYS A 153 -1.30 -18.21 1.05
C LYS A 153 -0.28 -19.12 0.36
N THR A 154 0.88 -18.58 0.01
CA THR A 154 1.98 -19.34 -0.61
C THR A 154 2.56 -20.37 0.35
N VAL A 155 2.88 -19.96 1.58
CA VAL A 155 3.41 -20.86 2.62
C VAL A 155 2.42 -21.99 2.92
N ARG A 156 1.13 -21.68 3.11
CA ARG A 156 0.08 -22.69 3.35
C ARG A 156 -0.10 -23.64 2.15
N SER A 157 0.00 -23.14 0.92
CA SER A 157 -0.06 -23.99 -0.29
C SER A 157 1.13 -24.94 -0.39
N ASN A 158 2.33 -24.49 -0.03
CA ASN A 158 3.53 -25.31 -0.02
C ASN A 158 3.41 -26.41 1.05
N GLN A 159 2.96 -26.07 2.26
CA GLN A 159 2.72 -27.02 3.33
C GLN A 159 1.71 -28.11 2.91
N ALA A 160 0.59 -27.73 2.29
CA ALA A 160 -0.40 -28.69 1.81
C ALA A 160 0.18 -29.66 0.76
N MET A 161 1.05 -29.19 -0.15
CA MET A 161 1.75 -30.06 -1.09
C MET A 161 2.71 -31.03 -0.40
N ILE A 162 3.45 -30.56 0.61
CA ILE A 162 4.34 -31.40 1.41
C ILE A 162 3.55 -32.50 2.11
N ASP A 163 2.40 -32.17 2.72
CA ASP A 163 1.56 -33.13 3.43
C ASP A 163 0.97 -34.19 2.49
N VAL A 164 0.53 -33.80 1.29
CA VAL A 164 0.10 -34.75 0.24
C VAL A 164 1.24 -35.68 -0.15
N HIS A 165 2.46 -35.17 -0.33
CA HIS A 165 3.62 -36.00 -0.63
C HIS A 165 3.98 -36.96 0.50
N LYS A 166 3.91 -36.52 1.76
CA LYS A 166 4.10 -37.39 2.94
C LYS A 166 3.05 -38.50 2.99
N ALA A 167 1.78 -38.16 2.76
CA ALA A 167 0.68 -39.14 2.72
C ALA A 167 0.84 -40.16 1.57
N GLN A 168 1.20 -39.70 0.36
CA GLN A 168 1.48 -40.59 -0.77
C GLN A 168 2.67 -41.52 -0.52
N THR A 169 3.70 -41.03 0.17
CA THR A 169 4.87 -41.84 0.53
C THR A 169 4.50 -42.92 1.53
N LYS A 170 3.77 -42.58 2.60
CA LYS A 170 3.25 -43.55 3.57
C LYS A 170 2.36 -44.61 2.92
N LEU A 171 1.43 -44.20 2.04
CA LEU A 171 0.57 -45.13 1.30
C LEU A 171 1.40 -46.08 0.40
N SER A 172 2.46 -45.57 -0.25
CA SER A 172 3.36 -46.39 -1.06
C SER A 172 4.12 -47.42 -0.22
N GLU A 173 4.55 -47.04 0.98
CA GLU A 173 5.20 -47.94 1.94
C GLU A 173 4.24 -49.02 2.47
N GLU A 174 3.01 -48.64 2.81
CA GLU A 174 1.95 -49.58 3.21
C GLU A 174 1.59 -50.56 2.09
N ILE A 175 1.45 -50.07 0.85
CA ILE A 175 1.21 -50.93 -0.32
C ILE A 175 2.39 -51.88 -0.53
N LYS A 176 3.64 -51.42 -0.41
CA LYS A 176 4.82 -52.29 -0.52
C LYS A 176 4.81 -53.36 0.57
N GLY A 177 4.46 -53.01 1.80
CA GLY A 177 4.30 -53.96 2.92
C GLY A 177 3.16 -54.97 2.71
N ALA A 178 2.06 -54.56 2.07
CA ALA A 178 0.94 -55.43 1.72
C ALA A 178 1.18 -56.27 0.45
N SER A 179 2.09 -55.85 -0.44
CA SER A 179 2.29 -56.43 -1.78
C SER A 179 3.20 -57.66 -1.87
N ILE A 180 3.51 -58.31 -0.76
CA ILE A 180 4.10 -59.67 -0.79
C ILE A 180 3.16 -60.65 -1.57
N GLY A 181 1.91 -60.28 -1.87
CA GLY A 181 0.96 -61.06 -2.67
C GLY A 181 0.58 -60.58 -4.10
N GLY A 182 1.16 -59.53 -4.71
CA GLY A 182 0.61 -59.03 -6.00
C GLY A 182 1.51 -58.15 -6.87
N SER A 183 2.41 -58.76 -7.64
CA SER A 183 3.51 -58.12 -8.38
C SER A 183 3.14 -57.26 -9.61
N SER A 184 1.89 -57.26 -10.10
CA SER A 184 1.52 -56.58 -11.36
C SER A 184 0.94 -55.17 -11.17
N ALA A 185 0.15 -54.95 -10.11
CA ALA A 185 -0.46 -53.65 -9.84
C ALA A 185 0.55 -52.62 -9.31
N VAL A 186 1.55 -53.09 -8.55
CA VAL A 186 2.62 -52.25 -7.99
C VAL A 186 3.46 -51.62 -9.09
N SER A 187 3.87 -52.37 -10.12
CA SER A 187 4.67 -51.80 -11.23
C SER A 187 3.91 -50.74 -12.04
N LYS A 188 2.58 -50.84 -12.17
CA LYS A 188 1.77 -49.83 -12.86
C LYS A 188 1.58 -48.56 -12.02
N LEU A 189 1.42 -48.70 -10.71
CA LEU A 189 1.32 -47.57 -9.79
C LEU A 189 2.65 -46.82 -9.69
N GLN A 190 3.75 -47.57 -9.63
CA GLN A 190 5.11 -47.03 -9.56
C GLN A 190 5.48 -46.27 -10.85
N ARG A 191 5.10 -46.78 -12.03
CA ARG A 191 5.20 -46.03 -13.29
C ARG A 191 4.38 -44.74 -13.28
N ARG A 192 3.14 -44.76 -12.78
CA ARG A 192 2.33 -43.52 -12.70
C ARG A 192 2.93 -42.51 -11.73
N GLN A 193 3.49 -42.94 -10.60
CA GLN A 193 4.17 -42.04 -9.67
C GLN A 193 5.46 -41.47 -10.26
N GLU A 194 6.21 -42.25 -11.05
CA GLU A 194 7.37 -41.75 -11.80
C GLU A 194 6.94 -40.74 -12.88
N GLU A 195 5.87 -41.03 -13.62
CA GLU A 195 5.30 -40.11 -14.61
C GLU A 195 4.77 -38.81 -13.99
N GLU A 196 4.14 -38.85 -12.82
CA GLU A 196 3.69 -37.66 -12.10
C GLU A 196 4.85 -36.84 -11.53
N ARG A 197 5.88 -37.49 -10.98
CA ARG A 197 7.11 -36.82 -10.53
C ARG A 197 7.85 -36.18 -11.70
N GLU A 198 7.89 -36.85 -12.84
CA GLU A 198 8.50 -36.31 -14.05
C GLU A 198 7.71 -35.12 -14.60
N LYS A 199 6.37 -35.16 -14.58
CA LYS A 199 5.52 -33.99 -14.90
C LYS A 199 5.77 -32.81 -13.97
N MET A 200 5.89 -33.06 -12.66
CA MET A 200 6.20 -32.01 -11.67
C MET A 200 7.60 -31.43 -11.88
N ARG A 201 8.60 -32.26 -12.21
CA ARG A 201 9.94 -31.79 -12.57
C ARG A 201 9.90 -30.91 -13.81
N ILE A 202 9.23 -31.37 -14.88
CA ILE A 202 9.08 -30.61 -16.12
C ILE A 202 8.34 -29.29 -15.89
N GLN A 203 7.32 -29.26 -15.01
CA GLN A 203 6.66 -28.00 -14.64
C GLN A 203 7.59 -27.03 -13.90
N ARG A 204 8.40 -27.52 -12.96
CA ARG A 204 9.39 -26.69 -12.25
C ARG A 204 10.48 -26.19 -13.19
N GLU A 205 10.99 -27.03 -14.08
CA GLU A 205 11.97 -26.66 -15.09
C GLU A 205 11.40 -25.62 -16.06
N ARG A 206 10.13 -25.76 -16.50
CA ARG A 206 9.45 -24.73 -17.32
C ARG A 206 9.26 -23.43 -16.57
N LYS A 207 8.94 -23.46 -15.27
CA LYS A 207 8.79 -22.26 -14.45
C LYS A 207 10.14 -21.54 -14.30
N HIS A 208 11.21 -22.28 -14.00
CA HIS A 208 12.55 -21.71 -13.91
C HIS A 208 13.13 -21.25 -15.26
N GLN A 209 12.78 -21.90 -16.38
CA GLN A 209 13.13 -21.39 -17.71
C GLN A 209 12.39 -20.10 -18.02
N LYS A 210 11.12 -19.97 -17.63
CA LYS A 210 10.34 -18.75 -17.81
C LYS A 210 10.84 -17.61 -16.91
N GLU A 211 11.26 -17.92 -15.68
CA GLU A 211 11.92 -16.96 -14.77
C GLU A 211 13.27 -16.51 -15.34
N ARG A 212 14.12 -17.43 -15.84
CA ARG A 212 15.39 -17.07 -16.49
C ARG A 212 15.20 -16.27 -17.78
N SER A 213 14.21 -16.62 -18.60
CA SER A 213 13.86 -15.87 -19.80
C SER A 213 13.40 -14.45 -19.47
N LEU A 214 12.65 -14.28 -18.37
CA LEU A 214 12.22 -12.96 -17.90
C LEU A 214 13.39 -12.16 -17.30
N GLU A 215 14.32 -12.82 -16.57
CA GLU A 215 15.54 -12.19 -16.07
C GLU A 215 16.49 -11.78 -17.21
N ASP A 216 16.62 -12.61 -18.25
CA ASP A 216 17.40 -12.31 -19.45
C ASP A 216 16.77 -11.14 -20.22
N GLU A 217 15.45 -11.13 -20.44
CA GLU A 217 14.71 -9.99 -21.05
C GLU A 217 14.84 -8.71 -20.21
N LEU A 218 14.77 -8.79 -18.88
CA LEU A 218 15.01 -7.66 -17.98
C LEU A 218 16.47 -7.17 -18.00
N SER A 219 17.43 -8.08 -18.18
CA SER A 219 18.84 -7.75 -18.29
C SER A 219 19.18 -7.10 -19.63
N ASP A 220 18.51 -7.52 -20.71
CA ASP A 220 18.65 -6.97 -22.04
C ASP A 220 17.97 -5.60 -22.15
N LEU A 221 16.82 -5.40 -21.49
CA LEU A 221 16.19 -4.07 -21.33
C LEU A 221 17.07 -3.10 -20.53
N LYS A 222 17.74 -3.57 -19.48
CA LYS A 222 18.68 -2.74 -18.70
C LYS A 222 19.97 -2.42 -19.46
N LYS A 223 20.41 -3.29 -20.38
CA LYS A 223 21.53 -3.01 -21.28
C LYS A 223 21.12 -2.10 -22.44
N SER A 224 19.89 -2.20 -22.95
CA SER A 224 19.39 -1.34 -24.03
C SER A 224 18.96 0.05 -23.57
N SER A 225 18.70 0.25 -22.27
CA SER A 225 18.44 1.57 -21.67
C SER A 225 19.71 2.28 -21.17
N GLY A 226 20.89 1.73 -21.50
CA GLY A 226 22.19 2.14 -20.99
C GLY A 226 23.11 2.81 -22.01
N ASP A 227 22.58 3.37 -23.10
CA ASP A 227 23.33 4.24 -24.01
C ASP A 227 22.70 5.65 -24.07
N GLU A 228 23.45 6.59 -23.48
CA GLU A 228 23.61 7.99 -23.86
C GLU A 228 22.36 8.83 -24.11
N MET A 229 21.94 9.58 -23.08
CA MET A 229 21.39 10.92 -23.32
C MET A 229 22.55 11.83 -23.76
N PRO A 230 22.58 12.35 -24.99
CA PRO A 230 23.50 13.40 -25.34
C PRO A 230 23.01 14.72 -24.71
N TRP A 231 23.99 15.53 -24.34
CA TRP A 231 23.91 16.93 -23.94
C TRP A 231 22.86 17.74 -24.71
#